data_AF-H5UUH5-F1
#
_entry.id   AF-H5UUH5-F1
#
_cell.length_a   1.000
_cell.length_b   1.000
_cell.length_c   1.000
_cell.angle_alpha   90.00
_cell.angle_beta   90.00
_cell.angle_gamma   90.00
#
_symmetry.space_group_name_H-M   'P 1'
#
loop_
_entity.id
_entity.type
_entity.pdbx_description
1 polymer ?
#
loop_
_entity_poly.entity_id
_entity_poly.type
_entity_poly.pdbx_seq_one_letter_code
_entity_poly.pdbx_strand_id
1 'polypeptide(L)'
;MGSVVVDVMPKSTEQDPLGRAVTNEAASRGFSGIVHVRQGKRFVVAVEGDVTQQTLALVRQFAEKSLVTPEVDEIVSVREAGDATDLDDDVDTDWDDMPDYWGAGDAVPVEAGEHEPRPVPAHHEIDETMLGHVEAGSYYGRADDVRS
;
A
#
# COMPACT_ATOMS: atom_id res chain seq x y z
N MET A 1 -18.51 -20.34 -11.00
CA MET A 1 -18.65 -19.56 -9.76
C MET A 1 -18.27 -18.14 -10.15
N GLY A 2 -19.23 -17.23 -10.08
CA GLY A 2 -19.04 -15.84 -10.46
C GLY A 2 -18.44 -15.05 -9.31
N SER A 3 -17.84 -13.90 -9.62
CA SER A 3 -17.28 -13.01 -8.63
C SER A 3 -17.85 -11.59 -8.75
N VAL A 4 -18.42 -11.17 -7.64
CA VAL A 4 -19.03 -9.90 -7.23
C VAL A 4 -18.09 -8.79 -6.74
N VAL A 5 -17.65 -7.81 -7.51
CA VAL A 5 -16.94 -6.66 -6.88
C VAL A 5 -17.94 -5.60 -6.46
N VAL A 6 -17.90 -5.24 -5.18
CA VAL A 6 -18.64 -4.12 -4.60
C VAL A 6 -17.63 -3.11 -4.03
N ASP A 7 -17.62 -1.91 -4.60
CA ASP A 7 -16.81 -0.81 -4.09
C ASP A 7 -17.69 0.14 -3.25
N VAL A 8 -17.29 0.35 -1.99
CA VAL A 8 -17.95 1.21 -1.01
C VAL A 8 -17.01 2.35 -0.66
N MET A 9 -17.53 3.57 -0.62
CA MET A 9 -16.80 4.75 -0.17
C MET A 9 -17.54 5.41 0.99
N PRO A 10 -16.85 6.13 1.89
CA PRO A 10 -17.50 7.09 2.76
C PRO A 10 -18.31 8.08 1.92
N LYS A 11 -19.30 8.75 2.49
CA LYS A 11 -19.99 9.85 1.82
C LYS A 11 -19.12 11.09 1.74
N SER A 12 -19.42 11.98 0.81
CA SER A 12 -18.67 13.23 0.62
C SER A 12 -18.86 14.26 1.75
N THR A 13 -19.94 14.14 2.53
CA THR A 13 -20.22 15.01 3.70
C THR A 13 -19.42 14.62 4.93
N GLU A 14 -18.99 13.36 5.01
CA GLU A 14 -18.27 12.83 6.16
C GLU A 14 -16.77 13.07 6.02
N GLN A 15 -16.10 13.29 7.15
CA GLN A 15 -14.64 13.27 7.16
C GLN A 15 -14.17 11.83 6.97
N ASP A 16 -13.14 11.66 6.13
CA ASP A 16 -12.39 10.42 5.98
C ASP A 16 -11.03 10.58 6.67
N PRO A 17 -10.88 10.18 7.95
CA PRO A 17 -9.64 10.34 8.69
C PRO A 17 -8.49 9.55 8.07
N LEU A 18 -8.78 8.41 7.45
CA LEU A 18 -7.77 7.54 6.84
C LEU A 18 -7.28 8.14 5.52
N GLY A 19 -8.18 8.57 4.65
CA GLY A 19 -7.82 9.31 3.42
C GLY A 19 -7.03 10.59 3.72
N ARG A 20 -7.37 11.31 4.79
CA ARG A 20 -6.58 12.46 5.26
C ARG A 20 -5.18 12.06 5.71
N ALA A 21 -5.04 10.96 6.45
CA ALA A 21 -3.73 10.46 6.87
C ALA A 21 -2.86 10.11 5.66
N VAL A 22 -3.41 9.43 4.66
CA VAL A 22 -2.71 9.08 3.41
C VAL A 22 -2.35 10.34 2.60
N THR A 23 -3.24 11.33 2.56
CA THR A 23 -2.95 12.62 1.90
C THR A 23 -1.75 13.32 2.55
N ASN A 24 -1.68 13.32 3.89
CA ASN A 24 -0.56 13.90 4.62
C ASN A 24 0.74 13.13 4.39
N GLU A 25 0.67 11.79 4.31
CA GLU A 25 1.83 10.96 3.97
C GLU A 25 2.32 11.23 2.54
N ALA A 26 1.42 11.38 1.58
CA ALA A 26 1.78 11.70 0.21
C ALA A 26 2.56 13.02 0.14
N ALA A 27 2.10 14.04 0.88
CA ALA A 27 2.78 15.32 0.98
C ALA A 27 4.16 15.19 1.65
N SER A 28 4.27 14.45 2.76
CA SER A 28 5.54 14.29 3.48
C SER A 28 6.60 13.50 2.70
N ARG A 29 6.16 12.60 1.81
CA ARG A 29 7.04 11.84 0.90
C ARG A 29 7.38 12.56 -0.41
N GLY A 30 6.86 13.78 -0.62
CA GLY A 30 7.18 14.59 -1.81
C GLY A 30 6.39 14.24 -3.06
N PHE A 31 5.26 13.52 -2.96
CA PHE A 31 4.35 13.28 -4.10
C PHE A 31 3.56 14.56 -4.43
N SER A 32 4.22 15.52 -5.07
CA SER A 32 3.62 16.77 -5.53
C SER A 32 2.54 16.51 -6.59
N GLY A 33 1.30 16.93 -6.31
CA GLY A 33 0.16 16.77 -7.22
C GLY A 33 -1.00 15.96 -6.64
N ILE A 34 -0.74 15.17 -5.58
CA ILE A 34 -1.81 14.49 -4.83
C ILE A 34 -2.39 15.48 -3.81
N VAL A 35 -3.60 15.99 -4.09
CA VAL A 35 -4.24 17.03 -3.26
C VAL A 35 -5.24 16.48 -2.25
N HIS A 36 -5.80 15.30 -2.52
CA HIS A 36 -6.82 14.68 -1.67
C HIS A 36 -6.92 13.19 -2.02
N VAL A 37 -6.83 12.34 -1.00
CA VAL A 37 -7.11 10.90 -1.09
C VAL A 37 -8.39 10.59 -0.32
N ARG A 38 -9.26 9.80 -0.93
CA ARG A 38 -10.40 9.17 -0.27
C ARG A 38 -10.14 7.67 -0.21
N GLN A 39 -10.40 7.06 0.93
CA GLN A 39 -10.23 5.65 1.18
C GLN A 39 -11.57 4.96 1.41
N GLY A 40 -11.81 3.90 0.67
CA GLY A 40 -13.01 3.07 0.78
C GLY A 40 -12.69 1.61 1.08
N LYS A 41 -13.69 0.76 0.87
CA LYS A 41 -13.62 -0.69 1.04
C LYS A 41 -14.04 -1.38 -0.26
N ARG A 42 -13.27 -2.38 -0.68
CA ARG A 42 -13.66 -3.30 -1.75
C ARG A 42 -14.06 -4.64 -1.13
N PHE A 43 -15.24 -5.12 -1.50
CA PHE A 43 -15.70 -6.47 -1.19
C PHE A 43 -15.70 -7.30 -2.46
N VAL A 44 -15.22 -8.55 -2.34
CA VAL A 44 -15.29 -9.55 -3.40
C VAL A 44 -16.25 -10.63 -2.93
N VAL A 45 -17.38 -10.75 -3.61
CA VAL A 45 -18.51 -11.61 -3.23
C VAL A 45 -18.59 -12.77 -4.21
N ALA A 46 -18.27 -13.98 -3.75
CA ALA A 46 -18.46 -15.17 -4.56
C ALA A 46 -19.96 -15.49 -4.70
N VAL A 47 -20.39 -15.81 -5.91
CA VAL A 47 -21.79 -16.18 -6.22
C VAL A 47 -21.84 -17.52 -6.97
N GLU A 48 -22.91 -18.27 -6.73
CA GLU A 48 -23.15 -19.51 -7.45
C GLU A 48 -23.58 -19.23 -8.90
N GLY A 49 -23.04 -20.00 -9.85
CA GLY A 49 -23.31 -19.82 -11.28
C GLY A 49 -22.60 -18.59 -11.88
N ASP A 50 -23.16 -18.11 -12.98
CA ASP A 50 -22.62 -16.97 -13.74
C ASP A 50 -23.12 -15.62 -13.17
N VAL A 51 -22.35 -14.56 -13.37
CA VAL A 51 -22.78 -13.22 -12.96
C VAL A 51 -23.77 -12.67 -13.97
N THR A 52 -25.04 -12.72 -13.62
CA THR A 52 -26.13 -12.12 -14.42
C THR A 52 -26.56 -10.78 -13.84
N GLN A 53 -27.38 -10.03 -14.57
CA GLN A 53 -27.99 -8.81 -14.06
C GLN A 53 -28.85 -9.05 -12.81
N GLN A 54 -29.50 -10.22 -12.69
CA GLN A 54 -30.22 -10.60 -11.48
C GLN A 54 -29.27 -10.83 -10.31
N THR A 55 -28.14 -11.49 -10.56
CA THR A 55 -27.08 -11.72 -9.57
C THR A 55 -26.51 -10.39 -9.07
N LEU A 56 -26.21 -9.44 -9.96
CA LEU A 56 -25.73 -8.11 -9.58
C LEU A 56 -26.76 -7.32 -8.76
N ALA A 57 -28.04 -7.38 -9.12
CA ALA A 57 -29.11 -6.75 -8.34
C ALA A 57 -29.25 -7.37 -6.94
N LEU A 58 -29.12 -8.70 -6.84
CA LEU A 58 -29.13 -9.42 -5.56
C LEU A 58 -27.96 -8.99 -4.67
N VAL A 59 -26.74 -8.98 -5.22
CA VAL A 59 -25.53 -8.57 -4.49
C VAL A 59 -25.62 -7.11 -4.06
N ARG A 60 -26.20 -6.24 -4.90
CA ARG A 60 -26.45 -4.84 -4.52
C ARG A 60 -27.38 -4.74 -3.32
N GLN A 61 -28.50 -5.45 -3.32
CA GLN A 61 -29.42 -5.44 -2.16
C GLN A 61 -28.75 -5.96 -0.89
N PHE A 62 -27.91 -6.99 -1.01
CA PHE A 62 -27.11 -7.47 0.11
C PHE A 62 -26.14 -6.41 0.61
N ALA A 63 -25.42 -5.76 -0.31
CA ALA A 63 -24.47 -4.71 0.02
C ALA A 63 -25.13 -3.53 0.76
N GLU A 64 -26.30 -3.09 0.31
CA GLU A 64 -27.07 -1.99 0.94
C GLU A 64 -27.51 -2.32 2.37
N LYS A 65 -27.72 -3.60 2.70
CA LYS A 65 -28.18 -4.04 4.02
C LYS A 65 -27.06 -4.42 4.99
N SER A 66 -25.89 -4.78 4.48
CA SER A 66 -24.88 -5.45 5.29
C SER A 66 -23.45 -4.94 5.10
N LEU A 67 -23.10 -4.38 3.94
CA LEU A 67 -21.72 -3.95 3.65
C LEU A 67 -21.51 -2.45 3.87
N VAL A 68 -22.59 -1.67 3.92
CA VAL A 68 -22.57 -0.23 4.15
C VAL A 68 -23.22 0.13 5.47
N THR A 69 -22.69 1.16 6.13
CA THR A 69 -23.39 1.87 7.19
C THR A 69 -24.11 3.07 6.57
N PRO A 70 -25.44 3.05 6.41
CA PRO A 70 -26.18 3.98 5.56
C PRO A 70 -25.98 5.47 5.88
N GLU A 71 -25.63 5.80 7.11
CA GLU A 71 -25.38 7.17 7.54
C GLU A 71 -24.07 7.70 6.94
N VAL A 72 -23.02 6.89 6.90
CA VAL A 72 -21.64 7.31 6.63
C VAL A 72 -21.07 6.80 5.31
N ASP A 73 -21.56 5.68 4.78
CA ASP A 73 -21.03 5.02 3.59
C ASP A 73 -22.05 5.04 2.43
N GLU A 74 -21.54 4.91 1.21
CA GLU A 74 -22.33 4.74 -0.02
C GLU A 74 -21.69 3.72 -0.97
N ILE A 75 -22.52 3.00 -1.72
CA ILE A 75 -22.07 2.08 -2.76
C ILE A 75 -21.75 2.88 -4.02
N VAL A 76 -20.51 2.78 -4.49
CA VAL A 76 -20.05 3.48 -5.70
C VAL A 76 -20.12 2.56 -6.91
N SER A 77 -19.82 1.27 -6.74
CA SER A 77 -19.84 0.30 -7.83
C SER A 77 -20.33 -1.07 -7.38
N VAL A 78 -21.08 -1.75 -8.25
CA VAL A 78 -21.39 -3.18 -8.16
C VAL A 78 -21.19 -3.72 -9.56
N ARG A 79 -20.23 -4.63 -9.74
CA ARG A 79 -19.82 -5.12 -11.06
C ARG A 79 -19.31 -6.54 -10.95
N GLU A 80 -19.42 -7.29 -12.03
CA GLU A 80 -18.64 -8.51 -12.16
C GLU A 80 -17.15 -8.19 -11.98
N ALA A 81 -16.44 -9.05 -11.27
CA ALA A 81 -15.00 -9.04 -11.27
C ALA A 81 -14.58 -9.35 -12.71
N GLY A 82 -14.15 -8.33 -13.46
CA GLY A 82 -13.41 -8.58 -14.69
C GLY A 82 -12.24 -9.50 -14.38
N ASP A 83 -11.91 -10.38 -15.32
CA ASP A 83 -10.82 -11.35 -15.20
C ASP A 83 -9.54 -10.65 -14.69
N ALA A 84 -9.23 -10.84 -13.41
CA ALA A 84 -7.86 -10.75 -12.91
C ALA A 84 -7.09 -12.04 -13.24
N THR A 85 -7.68 -12.87 -14.10
CA THR A 85 -7.22 -14.16 -14.60
C THR A 85 -6.35 -13.99 -15.84
N ASP A 86 -6.40 -12.83 -16.53
CA ASP A 86 -5.52 -12.49 -17.66
C ASP A 86 -4.35 -11.60 -17.22
N LEU A 87 -3.68 -11.95 -16.11
CA LEU A 87 -2.32 -11.44 -15.85
C LEU A 87 -1.25 -12.36 -16.47
N ASP A 88 -1.65 -13.49 -17.04
CA ASP A 88 -0.77 -14.46 -17.70
C ASP A 88 -0.80 -14.36 -19.25
N ASP A 89 -1.72 -13.60 -19.85
CA ASP A 89 -1.85 -13.50 -21.33
C ASP A 89 -0.80 -12.58 -21.99
N ASP A 90 0.05 -11.90 -21.19
CA ASP A 90 1.12 -11.02 -21.68
C ASP A 90 2.53 -11.68 -21.61
N VAL A 91 2.65 -12.91 -21.07
CA VAL A 91 3.95 -13.58 -20.85
C VAL A 91 4.37 -14.48 -22.03
N ASP A 92 3.65 -14.43 -23.15
CA ASP A 92 4.13 -14.95 -24.44
C ASP A 92 5.03 -13.94 -25.19
N THR A 93 5.34 -12.79 -24.57
CA THR A 93 6.41 -11.93 -25.09
C THR A 93 7.74 -12.64 -24.87
N ASP A 94 8.15 -13.44 -25.84
CA ASP A 94 9.49 -14.01 -25.90
C ASP A 94 10.49 -12.86 -25.77
N TRP A 95 11.48 -13.03 -24.90
CA TRP A 95 12.53 -12.02 -24.70
C TRP A 95 13.26 -11.72 -26.03
N ASP A 96 13.21 -12.67 -26.96
CA ASP A 96 13.75 -12.59 -28.32
C ASP A 96 12.94 -11.68 -29.28
N ASP A 97 11.69 -11.31 -28.96
CA ASP A 97 10.85 -10.40 -29.75
C ASP A 97 10.95 -8.92 -29.29
N MET A 98 11.74 -8.63 -28.25
CA MET A 98 12.01 -7.26 -27.83
C MET A 98 12.95 -6.57 -28.84
N PRO A 99 12.68 -5.31 -29.23
CA PRO A 99 13.57 -4.58 -30.12
C PRO A 99 14.94 -4.35 -29.45
N ASP A 100 16.02 -4.55 -30.21
CA ASP A 100 17.43 -4.50 -29.76
C ASP A 100 17.82 -3.27 -28.92
N TYR A 101 17.03 -2.19 -28.96
CA TYR A 101 17.29 -0.97 -28.19
C TYR A 101 16.87 -1.05 -26.72
N TRP A 102 16.08 -2.05 -26.30
CA TRP A 102 15.62 -2.18 -24.90
C TRP A 102 16.64 -2.83 -23.95
N GLY A 103 17.78 -3.28 -24.46
CA GLY A 103 18.89 -3.84 -23.67
C GLY A 103 20.26 -3.18 -23.91
N ALA A 104 20.34 -2.21 -24.82
CA ALA A 104 21.58 -1.55 -25.21
C ALA A 104 21.68 -0.12 -24.66
N GLY A 105 21.50 0.04 -23.34
CA GLY A 105 22.13 1.16 -22.67
C GLY A 105 23.64 0.96 -22.71
N ASP A 106 24.41 2.02 -22.90
CA ASP A 106 25.88 1.96 -22.82
C ASP A 106 26.28 1.17 -21.57
N ALA A 107 27.23 0.24 -21.73
CA ALA A 107 27.76 -0.51 -20.61
C ALA A 107 28.17 0.48 -19.52
N VAL A 108 27.65 0.30 -18.30
CA VAL A 108 28.06 1.10 -17.16
C VAL A 108 29.58 1.07 -17.10
N PRO A 109 30.27 2.22 -17.15
CA PRO A 109 31.72 2.25 -17.04
C PRO A 109 32.12 1.49 -15.78
N VAL A 110 33.10 0.59 -15.89
CA VAL A 110 33.61 -0.19 -14.75
C VAL A 110 34.09 0.68 -13.58
N GLU A 111 34.28 1.99 -13.81
CA GLU A 111 34.67 2.99 -12.82
C GLU A 111 33.47 3.60 -12.06
N ALA A 112 32.22 3.37 -12.47
CA ALA A 112 31.01 3.96 -11.88
C ALA A 112 30.55 3.25 -10.58
N GLY A 113 31.47 2.62 -9.84
CA GLY A 113 31.12 1.78 -8.70
C GLY A 113 32.28 1.37 -7.82
N GLU A 114 33.24 2.25 -7.55
CA GLU A 114 34.08 2.05 -6.37
C GLU A 114 33.17 2.13 -5.13
N HIS A 115 32.94 0.98 -4.49
CA HIS A 115 32.23 0.90 -3.23
C HIS A 115 33.08 1.58 -2.15
N GLU A 116 32.88 2.88 -1.95
CA GLU A 116 33.37 3.53 -0.75
C GLU A 116 32.62 2.94 0.46
N PRO A 117 33.32 2.27 1.39
CA PRO A 117 32.67 1.84 2.62
C PRO A 117 32.14 3.08 3.32
N ARG A 118 30.81 3.17 3.51
CA ARG A 118 30.22 4.21 4.34
C ARG A 118 30.96 4.22 5.69
N PRO A 119 31.46 5.37 6.17
CA PRO A 119 32.06 5.43 7.49
C PRO A 119 31.03 4.93 8.50
N VAL A 120 31.40 3.86 9.20
CA VAL A 120 30.57 3.31 10.28
C VAL A 120 30.38 4.45 11.28
N PRO A 121 29.15 4.81 11.68
CA PRO A 121 28.97 5.79 12.74
C PRO A 121 29.80 5.34 13.94
N ALA A 122 30.61 6.23 14.50
CA ALA A 122 31.26 5.96 15.78
C ALA A 122 30.13 5.73 16.79
N HIS A 123 29.90 4.47 17.16
CA HIS A 123 29.03 4.16 18.28
C HIS A 123 29.67 4.85 19.50
N HIS A 124 28.92 5.74 20.15
CA HIS A 124 29.38 6.35 21.40
C HIS A 124 29.75 5.22 22.36
N GLU A 125 30.96 5.27 22.93
CA GLU A 125 31.37 4.36 23.99
C GLU A 125 30.37 4.48 25.14
N ILE A 126 29.67 3.39 25.44
CA ILE A 126 28.76 3.36 26.58
C ILE A 126 29.63 3.37 27.83
N ASP A 127 29.48 4.39 28.67
CA ASP A 127 30.16 4.44 29.97
C ASP A 127 29.57 3.36 30.88
N GLU A 128 30.28 2.23 31.00
CA GLU A 128 29.84 1.07 31.76
C GLU A 128 29.68 1.35 33.26
N THR A 129 30.20 2.47 33.78
CA THR A 129 29.98 2.89 35.16
C THR A 129 28.56 3.42 35.41
N MET A 130 27.84 3.77 34.34
CA MET A 130 26.44 4.24 34.37
C MET A 130 25.43 3.07 34.35
N LEU A 131 25.90 1.81 34.25
CA LEU A 131 25.08 0.58 34.35
C LEU A 131 24.58 0.27 35.77
N GLY A 132 24.65 1.22 36.71
CA GLY A 132 24.32 1.02 38.12
C GLY A 132 22.84 0.78 38.45
N HIS A 133 21.92 0.90 37.49
CA HIS A 133 20.48 0.69 37.72
C HIS A 133 19.85 -0.17 36.63
N VAL A 134 20.05 -1.49 36.76
CA VAL A 134 19.30 -2.49 35.99
C VAL A 134 18.38 -3.23 36.94
N GLU A 135 17.11 -2.84 37.00
CA GLU A 135 16.04 -3.75 37.41
C GLU A 135 15.26 -4.16 36.16
N ALA A 136 15.13 -5.48 35.98
CA ALA A 136 14.28 -6.11 34.95
C ALA A 136 14.63 -5.86 33.47
N GLY A 137 15.92 -5.72 33.13
CA GLY A 137 16.40 -5.98 31.76
C GLY A 137 15.93 -5.01 30.67
N SER A 138 15.54 -3.78 31.01
CA SER A 138 15.31 -2.72 30.04
C SER A 138 15.97 -1.42 30.50
N TYR A 139 16.93 -0.94 29.71
CA TYR A 139 17.59 0.34 29.92
C TYR A 139 16.73 1.47 29.32
N TYR A 140 16.29 2.41 30.14
CA TYR A 140 15.72 3.69 29.69
C TYR A 140 16.76 4.77 29.93
N GLY A 141 17.55 5.09 28.90
CA GLY A 141 18.51 6.20 28.97
C GLY A 141 17.79 7.52 29.25
N ARG A 142 18.28 8.29 30.21
CA ARG A 142 17.89 9.70 30.36
C ARG A 142 18.74 10.55 29.43
N ALA A 143 18.19 11.70 29.03
CA ALA A 143 18.88 12.66 28.17
C ALA A 143 20.26 13.11 28.73
N ASP A 144 20.46 13.00 30.04
CA ASP A 144 21.69 13.36 30.74
C ASP A 144 22.79 12.29 30.66
N ASP A 145 22.50 11.10 30.12
CA ASP A 145 23.45 9.96 30.06
C ASP A 145 24.36 9.99 28.81
N VAL A 146 24.15 10.93 27.90
CA VAL A 146 24.96 11.10 26.68
C VAL A 146 25.99 12.21 26.89
N ARG A 147 27.28 11.88 26.91
CA ARG A 147 28.35 12.89 26.76
C ARG A 147 28.47 13.30 25.30
N SER A 148 28.61 14.62 25.08
CA SER A 148 28.91 15.24 23.78
C SER A 148 30.17 14.70 23.15
#